data_AF-A0A0F9IVW7-F1
#
_entry.id   AF-A0A0F9IVW7-F1
#
_cell.length_a   1.000
_cell.length_b   1.000
_cell.length_c   1.000
_cell.angle_alpha   90.00
_cell.angle_beta   90.00
_cell.angle_gamma   90.00
#
_symmetry.space_group_name_H-M   'P 1'
#
loop_
_entity.id
_entity.type
_entity.pdbx_description
1 polymer ?
#
loop_
_entity_poly.entity_id
_entity_poly.type
_entity_poly.pdbx_seq_one_letter_code
_entity_poly.pdbx_strand_id
1 'polypeptide(L)'
;IVEGGHYGWPECAGRDLEMAAGGCRGKLAPVAEMAPHSSTDGLVYYDAGHFPAQYRGSLFAAQYGGDERSQTPAGREIVRIQVAPSQGSVPQSATVTRFAAGFRRPLDVTVDALGTLYVADFESGKIYRIVWLGP
;
A
#
# COMPACT_ATOMS: atom_id res chain seq x y z
N ILE A 1 4.58 1.43 15.88
CA ILE A 1 3.75 2.53 16.42
C ILE A 1 4.59 3.26 17.47
N VAL A 2 4.54 4.59 17.49
CA VAL A 2 5.27 5.40 18.47
C VAL A 2 4.40 5.56 19.71
N GLU A 3 4.96 5.30 20.88
CA GLU A 3 4.25 5.53 22.15
C GLU A 3 3.85 7.00 22.27
N GLY A 4 2.57 7.25 22.60
CA GLY A 4 1.99 8.59 22.65
C GLY A 4 1.84 9.30 21.30
N GLY A 5 2.12 8.63 20.17
CA GLY A 5 2.04 9.22 18.84
C GLY A 5 0.60 9.51 18.39
N HIS A 6 0.35 10.72 17.88
CA HIS A 6 -0.94 11.11 17.29
C HIS A 6 -0.82 11.17 15.75
N TYR A 7 -1.55 10.33 15.02
CA TYR A 7 -1.38 10.14 13.56
C TYR A 7 -2.31 10.96 12.66
N GLY A 8 -3.03 11.94 13.22
CA GLY A 8 -3.75 12.94 12.43
C GLY A 8 -5.26 12.87 12.58
N TRP A 9 -5.81 11.66 12.48
CA TRP A 9 -7.25 11.41 12.45
C TRP A 9 -7.99 11.90 13.71
N PRO A 10 -9.22 12.44 13.59
CA PRO A 10 -9.96 12.76 12.36
C PRO A 10 -9.63 14.14 11.76
N GLU A 11 -8.74 14.88 12.40
CA GLU A 11 -8.52 16.32 12.15
C GLU A 11 -7.49 16.61 11.06
N CYS A 12 -6.66 15.63 10.70
CA CYS A 12 -5.61 15.77 9.71
C CYS A 12 -5.61 14.56 8.78
N ALA A 13 -5.48 14.82 7.49
CA ALA A 13 -5.30 13.82 6.45
C ALA A 13 -4.11 14.22 5.56
N GLY A 14 -3.42 13.21 5.04
CA GLY A 14 -2.29 13.39 4.15
C GLY A 14 -1.04 14.00 4.81
N ARG A 15 0.00 14.18 4.00
CA ARG A 15 1.30 14.75 4.41
C ARG A 15 1.29 16.26 4.44
N ASP A 16 0.45 16.88 3.61
CA ASP A 16 0.33 18.35 3.56
C ASP A 16 -0.56 18.91 4.68
N LEU A 17 -1.14 18.05 5.53
CA LEU A 17 -1.89 18.43 6.74
C LEU A 17 -3.02 19.44 6.49
N GLU A 18 -3.49 19.59 5.25
CA GLU A 18 -4.63 20.43 4.95
C GLU A 18 -5.90 19.66 5.31
N MET A 19 -6.42 19.95 6.51
CA MET A 19 -7.84 20.18 6.77
C MET A 19 -8.06 20.62 8.25
N ALA A 20 -7.37 21.67 8.71
CA ALA A 20 -7.85 22.55 9.78
C ALA A 20 -6.92 23.78 9.87
N ALA A 21 -7.49 24.98 10.06
CA ALA A 21 -6.78 26.27 10.17
C ALA A 21 -5.92 26.43 11.47
N GLY A 22 -5.24 25.36 11.91
CA GLY A 22 -4.37 25.33 13.09
C GLY A 22 -4.14 23.94 13.71
N GLY A 23 -4.66 22.85 13.12
CA GLY A 23 -4.94 21.60 13.86
C GLY A 23 -3.94 20.45 13.76
N CYS A 24 -2.80 20.58 13.07
CA CYS A 24 -1.93 19.42 12.80
C CYS A 24 -0.51 19.48 13.38
N ARG A 25 -0.21 20.52 14.17
CA ARG A 25 1.08 20.66 14.85
C ARG A 25 1.30 19.52 15.85
N GLY A 26 2.47 18.89 15.79
CA GLY A 26 2.85 17.79 16.70
C GLY A 26 2.27 16.43 16.35
N LYS A 27 1.53 16.32 15.24
CA LYS A 27 1.00 15.05 14.73
C LYS A 27 1.98 14.41 13.74
N LEU A 28 1.96 13.08 13.68
CA LEU A 28 2.81 12.29 12.80
C LEU A 28 2.13 12.12 11.44
N ALA A 29 2.78 12.62 10.39
CA ALA A 29 2.33 12.46 9.02
C ALA A 29 2.42 11.01 8.54
N PRO A 30 1.60 10.59 7.57
CA PRO A 30 1.67 9.26 7.00
C PRO A 30 2.96 9.04 6.20
N VAL A 31 3.52 7.84 6.31
CA VAL A 31 4.75 7.44 5.61
C VAL A 31 4.56 7.25 4.11
N ALA A 32 3.32 7.12 3.63
CA ALA A 32 2.96 7.01 2.22
C ALA A 32 1.53 7.56 2.04
N GLU A 33 1.26 8.12 0.86
CA GLU A 33 -0.09 8.48 0.45
C GLU A 33 -0.49 7.60 -0.72
N MET A 34 -1.79 7.32 -0.80
CA MET A 34 -2.38 6.55 -1.88
C MET A 34 -3.16 7.48 -2.78
N ALA A 35 -3.37 7.07 -4.03
CA ALA A 35 -4.26 7.79 -4.93
C ALA A 35 -5.66 7.91 -4.27
N PRO A 36 -6.31 9.08 -4.35
CA PRO A 36 -7.67 9.25 -3.84
C PRO A 36 -8.62 8.18 -4.37
N HIS A 37 -9.52 7.69 -3.52
CA HIS A 37 -10.51 6.66 -3.87
C HIS A 37 -9.93 5.30 -4.35
N SER A 38 -8.64 5.04 -4.13
CA SER A 38 -8.04 3.75 -4.48
C SER A 38 -8.51 2.58 -3.61
N SER A 39 -9.03 2.84 -2.41
CA SER A 39 -9.46 1.83 -1.42
C SER A 39 -8.38 0.75 -1.21
N THR A 40 -7.34 1.12 -0.47
CA THR A 40 -6.24 0.19 -0.15
C THR A 40 -6.66 -0.69 1.02
N ASP A 41 -7.02 -1.93 0.74
CA ASP A 41 -7.78 -2.79 1.67
C ASP A 41 -6.94 -3.94 2.24
N GLY A 42 -5.94 -4.43 1.50
CA GLY A 42 -5.04 -5.51 1.92
C GLY A 42 -3.57 -5.10 1.87
N LEU A 43 -2.74 -5.67 2.75
CA LEU A 43 -1.32 -5.32 2.90
C LEU A 43 -0.49 -6.52 3.36
N VAL A 44 0.64 -6.78 2.71
CA VAL A 44 1.61 -7.80 3.12
C VAL A 44 3.05 -7.29 3.04
N TYR A 45 3.88 -7.66 4.01
CA TYR A 45 5.33 -7.43 3.98
C TYR A 45 6.04 -8.58 3.26
N TYR A 46 6.98 -8.27 2.38
CA TYR A 46 7.71 -9.24 1.59
C TYR A 46 9.18 -9.30 2.00
N ASP A 47 9.55 -10.41 2.65
CA ASP A 47 10.95 -10.72 3.02
C ASP A 47 11.48 -12.00 2.36
N ALA A 48 10.63 -12.66 1.57
CA ALA A 48 10.96 -13.93 0.95
C ALA A 48 11.97 -13.79 -0.20
N GLY A 49 12.53 -14.92 -0.63
CA GLY A 49 13.63 -14.95 -1.59
C GLY A 49 13.31 -15.31 -3.02
N HIS A 50 12.03 -15.47 -3.35
CA HIS A 50 11.64 -15.94 -4.67
C HIS A 50 11.61 -14.83 -5.71
N PHE A 51 11.22 -13.61 -5.35
CA PHE A 51 11.35 -12.45 -6.23
C PHE A 51 12.79 -11.92 -6.22
N PRO A 52 13.19 -11.15 -7.26
CA PRO A 52 14.49 -10.47 -7.28
C PRO A 52 14.75 -9.69 -5.99
N ALA A 53 16.02 -9.64 -5.57
CA ALA A 53 16.43 -9.08 -4.27
C ALA A 53 15.89 -7.67 -4.00
N GLN A 54 15.70 -6.87 -5.05
CA GLN A 54 15.12 -5.53 -4.94
C GLN A 54 13.72 -5.50 -4.31
N TYR A 55 12.92 -6.58 -4.37
CA TYR A 55 11.57 -6.64 -3.78
C TYR A 55 11.56 -6.97 -2.29
N ARG A 56 12.65 -7.50 -1.74
CA ARG A 56 12.77 -7.76 -0.30
C ARG A 56 12.68 -6.46 0.49
N GLY A 57 12.03 -6.51 1.65
CA GLY A 57 11.78 -5.33 2.48
C GLY A 57 10.65 -4.43 1.99
N SER A 58 9.92 -4.82 0.93
CA SER A 58 8.79 -4.04 0.43
C SER A 58 7.49 -4.46 1.07
N LEU A 59 6.51 -3.56 1.11
CA LEU A 59 5.11 -3.94 1.30
C LEU A 59 4.42 -4.03 -0.07
N PHE A 60 3.46 -4.94 -0.19
CA PHE A 60 2.51 -4.98 -1.31
C PHE A 60 1.12 -4.71 -0.77
N ALA A 61 0.37 -3.85 -1.45
CA ALA A 61 -0.98 -3.47 -1.04
C ALA A 61 -1.97 -3.69 -2.17
N ALA A 62 -3.12 -4.27 -1.85
CA ALA A 62 -4.24 -4.43 -2.78
C ALA A 62 -5.10 -3.16 -2.79
N GLN A 63 -5.29 -2.58 -3.96
CA GLN A 63 -6.18 -1.43 -4.16
C GLN A 63 -7.45 -1.90 -4.87
N TYR A 64 -8.55 -1.96 -4.13
CA TYR A 64 -9.86 -2.42 -4.62
C TYR A 64 -10.41 -1.53 -5.74
N GLY A 65 -10.13 -0.22 -5.63
CA GLY A 65 -10.48 0.81 -6.59
C GLY A 65 -11.92 1.31 -6.50
N GLY A 66 -12.11 2.57 -6.86
CA GLY A 66 -13.41 3.22 -6.86
C GLY A 66 -14.36 2.67 -7.93
N ASP A 67 -15.57 3.24 -7.96
CA ASP A 67 -16.55 2.92 -8.99
C ASP A 67 -16.07 3.30 -10.38
N GLU A 68 -16.54 2.57 -11.40
CA GLU A 68 -16.23 2.82 -12.82
C GLU A 68 -16.66 4.22 -13.29
N ARG A 69 -17.52 4.88 -12.52
CA ARG A 69 -18.00 6.24 -12.78
C ARG A 69 -17.12 7.33 -12.15
N SER A 70 -16.07 6.96 -11.41
CA SER A 70 -15.14 7.92 -10.84
C SER A 70 -14.45 8.71 -11.95
N GLN A 71 -14.41 10.03 -11.81
CA GLN A 71 -13.68 10.92 -12.74
C GLN A 71 -12.16 10.71 -12.62
N THR A 72 -11.70 10.12 -11.52
CA THR A 72 -10.31 9.75 -11.24
C THR A 72 -10.24 8.26 -10.92
N PRO A 73 -10.25 7.37 -11.95
CA PRO A 73 -10.17 5.94 -11.71
C PRO A 73 -8.78 5.58 -11.16
N ALA A 74 -8.73 5.22 -9.89
CA ALA A 74 -7.55 4.72 -9.20
C ALA A 74 -7.84 3.34 -8.59
N GLY A 75 -6.80 2.54 -8.38
CA GLY A 75 -6.89 1.17 -7.86
C GLY A 75 -7.03 0.10 -8.94
N ARG A 76 -7.66 -1.03 -8.59
CA ARG A 76 -7.69 -2.27 -9.39
C ARG A 76 -6.29 -2.82 -9.69
N GLU A 77 -5.40 -2.65 -8.72
CA GLU A 77 -3.99 -2.95 -8.85
C GLU A 77 -3.40 -3.42 -7.53
N ILE A 78 -2.25 -4.08 -7.62
CA ILE A 78 -1.33 -4.23 -6.50
C ILE A 78 -0.28 -3.14 -6.62
N VAL A 79 -0.11 -2.35 -5.56
CA VAL A 79 0.98 -1.40 -5.45
C VAL A 79 2.09 -1.98 -4.58
N ARG A 80 3.33 -1.60 -4.90
CA ARG A 80 4.50 -1.85 -4.08
C ARG A 80 4.86 -0.57 -3.33
N ILE A 81 5.01 -0.67 -2.03
CA ILE A 81 5.41 0.41 -1.13
C ILE A 81 6.83 0.11 -0.66
N GLN A 82 7.77 0.99 -1.01
CA GLN A 82 9.17 0.90 -0.63
C GLN A 82 9.44 1.95 0.44
N VAL A 83 9.59 1.49 1.68
CA VAL A 83 9.89 2.37 2.81
C VAL A 83 11.34 2.84 2.72
N ALA A 84 11.57 4.15 2.75
CA ALA A 84 12.92 4.70 2.74
C ALA A 84 13.64 4.33 4.04
N PRO A 85 14.97 4.10 4.00
CA PRO A 85 15.77 3.94 5.21
C PRO A 85 15.55 5.11 6.16
N SER A 86 15.38 4.83 7.45
CA SER A 86 15.27 5.85 8.50
C SER A 86 16.39 5.67 9.51
N GLN A 87 16.98 6.79 9.94
CA GLN A 87 17.95 6.79 11.04
C GLN A 87 17.26 6.77 12.42
N GLY A 88 15.92 6.92 12.46
CA GLY A 88 15.11 6.85 13.67
C GLY A 88 14.15 5.67 13.65
N SER A 89 13.43 5.48 14.76
CA SER A 89 12.46 4.39 14.95
C SER A 89 11.21 4.51 14.06
N VAL A 90 11.04 5.63 13.36
CA VAL A 90 9.87 5.95 12.54
C VAL A 90 10.31 6.20 11.12
N PRO A 91 9.79 5.46 10.12
CA PRO A 91 10.02 5.78 8.73
C PRO A 91 9.46 7.15 8.38
N GLN A 92 10.19 7.94 7.61
CA GLN A 92 9.78 9.31 7.26
C GLN A 92 9.13 9.39 5.87
N SER A 93 9.42 8.44 5.00
CA SER A 93 8.87 8.41 3.65
C SER A 93 8.88 7.00 3.06
N ALA A 94 8.07 6.83 2.04
CA ALA A 94 8.05 5.66 1.19
C ALA A 94 7.69 6.06 -0.24
N THR A 95 8.11 5.25 -1.21
CA THR A 95 7.76 5.37 -2.62
C THR A 95 6.71 4.32 -2.95
N VAL A 96 5.58 4.75 -3.52
CA VAL A 96 4.50 3.86 -3.98
C VAL A 96 4.54 3.75 -5.49
N THR A 97 4.60 2.52 -6.01
CA THR A 97 4.64 2.24 -7.45
C THR A 97 3.69 1.10 -7.79
N ARG A 98 3.00 1.18 -8.94
CA ARG A 98 2.24 0.05 -9.50
C ARG A 98 3.13 -1.18 -9.64
N PHE A 99 2.69 -2.32 -9.11
CA PHE A 99 3.39 -3.59 -9.21
C PHE A 99 2.70 -4.55 -10.17
N ALA A 100 1.38 -4.71 -10.06
CA ALA A 100 0.59 -5.56 -10.94
C ALA A 100 -0.80 -4.95 -11.18
N ALA A 101 -1.36 -5.16 -12.37
CA ALA A 101 -2.68 -4.67 -12.76
C ALA A 101 -3.44 -5.75 -13.55
N GLY A 102 -4.66 -5.45 -13.98
CA GLY A 102 -5.53 -6.40 -14.69
C GLY A 102 -6.51 -7.14 -13.78
N PHE A 103 -6.64 -6.69 -12.54
CA PHE A 103 -7.64 -7.15 -11.59
C PHE A 103 -8.99 -6.48 -11.85
N ARG A 104 -10.08 -7.12 -11.43
CA ARG A 104 -11.40 -6.48 -11.36
C ARG A 104 -11.47 -5.66 -10.09
N ARG A 105 -11.37 -6.30 -8.91
CA ARG A 105 -11.38 -5.65 -7.58
C ARG A 105 -10.55 -6.47 -6.58
N PRO A 106 -9.22 -6.26 -6.51
CA PRO A 106 -8.37 -6.99 -5.58
C PRO A 106 -8.65 -6.49 -4.17
N LEU A 107 -9.05 -7.40 -3.27
CA LEU A 107 -9.39 -7.08 -1.89
C LEU A 107 -8.20 -7.30 -0.95
N ASP A 108 -7.45 -8.38 -1.16
CA ASP A 108 -6.32 -8.71 -0.30
C ASP A 108 -5.16 -9.33 -1.08
N VAL A 109 -3.96 -9.23 -0.50
CA VAL A 109 -2.73 -9.81 -1.01
C VAL A 109 -1.95 -10.46 0.14
N THR A 110 -1.44 -11.67 -0.08
CA THR A 110 -0.62 -12.39 0.89
C THR A 110 0.56 -13.09 0.22
N VAL A 111 1.48 -13.62 1.02
CA VAL A 111 2.68 -14.32 0.56
C VAL A 111 2.78 -15.69 1.24
N ASP A 112 3.11 -16.73 0.49
CA ASP A 112 3.37 -18.05 1.07
C ASP A 112 4.83 -18.19 1.57
N ALA A 113 5.13 -19.33 2.20
CA ALA A 113 6.48 -19.63 2.69
C ALA A 113 7.54 -19.73 1.56
N LEU A 114 7.11 -19.92 0.31
CA LEU A 114 8.00 -19.96 -0.84
C LEU A 114 8.20 -18.58 -1.46
N GLY A 115 7.55 -17.53 -0.97
CA GLY A 115 7.68 -16.17 -1.50
C GLY A 115 6.83 -15.90 -2.73
N THR A 116 5.80 -16.70 -2.97
CA THR A 116 4.80 -16.47 -4.01
C THR A 116 3.73 -15.54 -3.49
N LEU A 117 3.35 -14.51 -4.27
CA LEU A 117 2.24 -13.64 -3.92
C LEU A 117 0.91 -14.23 -4.40
N TYR A 118 -0.10 -14.09 -3.56
CA TYR A 118 -1.48 -14.46 -3.84
C TYR A 118 -2.37 -13.23 -3.72
N VAL A 119 -3.23 -12.99 -4.71
CA VAL A 119 -4.16 -11.86 -4.73
C VAL A 119 -5.58 -12.41 -4.77
N ALA A 120 -6.37 -12.07 -3.76
CA ALA A 120 -7.80 -12.35 -3.73
C ALA A 120 -8.55 -11.24 -4.46
N ASP A 121 -9.16 -11.56 -5.60
CA ASP A 121 -9.96 -10.62 -6.38
C ASP A 121 -11.45 -10.88 -6.17
N PHE A 122 -12.10 -9.95 -5.48
CA PHE A 122 -13.47 -10.05 -5.02
C PHE A 122 -14.47 -10.17 -6.18
N GLU A 123 -14.38 -9.27 -7.16
CA GLU A 123 -15.39 -9.19 -8.22
C GLU A 123 -15.23 -10.33 -9.23
N SER A 124 -14.00 -10.74 -9.53
CA SER A 124 -13.79 -11.89 -10.43
C SER A 124 -13.99 -13.25 -9.76
N GLY A 125 -14.04 -13.30 -8.42
CA GLY A 125 -14.15 -14.54 -7.64
C GLY A 125 -12.91 -15.44 -7.74
N LYS A 126 -11.74 -14.87 -8.04
CA LYS A 126 -10.50 -15.62 -8.32
C LYS A 126 -9.42 -15.31 -7.31
N ILE A 127 -8.56 -16.30 -7.08
CA ILE A 127 -7.25 -16.11 -6.44
C ILE A 127 -6.19 -16.18 -7.54
N TYR A 128 -5.48 -15.08 -7.73
CA TYR A 128 -4.35 -15.00 -8.65
C TYR A 128 -3.06 -15.32 -7.92
N ARG A 129 -2.13 -15.97 -8.62
CA ARG A 129 -0.79 -16.26 -8.11
C ARG A 129 0.24 -15.52 -8.96
N ILE A 130 1.07 -14.70 -8.33
CA ILE A 130 2.15 -13.96 -8.98
C ILE A 130 3.47 -14.65 -8.60
N VAL A 131 4.08 -15.29 -9.59
CA VAL A 131 5.33 -16.05 -9.46
C VAL A 131 6.42 -15.38 -10.29
N TRP A 132 7.66 -15.47 -9.80
CA TRP A 132 8.82 -15.08 -10.59
C TRP A 132 9.37 -16.32 -11.28
N LEU A 133 9.51 -16.27 -12.60
CA LEU A 133 9.91 -17.43 -13.42
C LEU A 133 11.41 -17.48 -13.74
N GLY A 134 12.20 -16.55 -13.19
CA GLY A 134 13.61 -16.39 -13.56
C GLY A 134 13.84 -15.22 -14.53
N PRO A 135 15.11 -14.92 -14.83
CA PRO A 135 15.49 -14.09 -15.99
C PRO A 135 15.20 -14.81 -17.32
#